data_AF-A0A8J5QBJ5-F1
#
_entry.id   AF-A0A8J5QBJ5-F1
#
_cell.length_a   1.000
_cell.length_b   1.000
_cell.length_c   1.000
_cell.angle_alpha   90.00
_cell.angle_beta   90.00
_cell.angle_gamma   90.00
#
_symmetry.space_group_name_H-M   'P 1'
#
loop_
_entity.id
_entity.type
_entity.pdbx_description
1 polymer ?
#
loop_
_entity_poly.entity_id
_entity_poly.type
_entity_poly.pdbx_seq_one_letter_code
_entity_poly.pdbx_strand_id
1 'polypeptide(L)'
;MMDDYVSESDSDYTSYWRDWFISSRGNEYFCEIDEDYLTDRFNLTGLNTEVQYYQYALDLVTDVFDLECDDEMREAIEKSARHLYGLVHARYIVTTRGLTKMLDKYKKAEFGKCPRVMCHSHPLLPMGLSDVPNMKPVKLYCARCEDIYNPKSSRHAAIDGAYFGTSFHNILFQVYPALIPTKSVERYVPRVYGFKVHASAALIRWQSAKRDEMRRRLRKLEIDTGFRDEMEDEEEDDEELEFEGIDGRMAVVEGL
;
A
#
# COMPACT_ATOMS: atom_id res chain seq x y z
N MET A 1 -15.80 3.52 -60.10
CA MET A 1 -15.22 2.62 -59.08
C MET A 1 -14.37 3.49 -58.19
N MET A 2 -14.91 3.89 -57.06
CA MET A 2 -14.19 4.62 -56.03
C MET A 2 -14.72 4.02 -54.74
N ASP A 3 -13.88 3.19 -54.13
CA ASP A 3 -14.18 2.37 -52.98
C ASP A 3 -14.63 3.22 -51.80
N ASP A 4 -15.78 2.83 -51.22
CA ASP A 4 -16.22 3.28 -49.91
C ASP A 4 -15.19 2.82 -48.88
N TYR A 5 -14.37 3.76 -48.41
CA TYR A 5 -13.54 3.56 -47.23
C TYR A 5 -14.47 3.61 -46.01
N VAL A 6 -15.09 2.47 -45.71
CA VAL A 6 -15.72 2.22 -44.42
C VAL A 6 -14.60 2.28 -43.39
N SER A 7 -14.45 3.45 -42.77
CA SER A 7 -13.74 3.58 -41.52
C SER A 7 -14.57 2.82 -40.49
N GLU A 8 -14.29 1.52 -40.34
CA GLU A 8 -14.60 0.79 -39.11
C GLU A 8 -13.85 1.52 -37.99
N SER A 9 -14.53 2.48 -37.38
CA SER A 9 -14.12 3.00 -36.09
C SER A 9 -14.19 1.83 -35.13
N ASP A 10 -13.03 1.39 -34.66
CA ASP A 10 -12.82 0.39 -33.62
C ASP A 10 -13.39 0.89 -32.27
N SER A 11 -14.70 1.07 -32.21
CA SER A 11 -15.45 1.52 -31.04
C SER A 11 -16.11 0.35 -30.29
N ASP A 12 -15.59 -0.86 -30.50
CA ASP A 12 -16.23 -2.12 -30.08
C ASP A 12 -15.66 -2.76 -28.79
N TYR A 13 -14.78 -2.08 -28.03
CA TYR A 13 -14.02 -2.74 -26.97
C TYR A 13 -13.91 -1.98 -25.62
N THR A 14 -15.01 -1.41 -25.13
CA THR A 14 -15.11 -1.04 -23.70
C THR A 14 -16.17 -1.89 -23.04
N SER A 15 -15.76 -2.88 -22.25
CA SER A 15 -16.68 -3.70 -21.44
C SER A 15 -17.40 -2.81 -20.44
N TYR A 16 -18.70 -2.62 -20.63
CA TYR A 16 -19.51 -1.70 -19.87
C TYR A 16 -19.48 -2.03 -18.37
N TRP A 17 -19.51 -3.31 -18.00
CA TRP A 17 -19.52 -3.70 -16.59
C TRP A 17 -18.19 -3.44 -15.87
N ARG A 18 -17.04 -3.79 -16.47
CA ARG A 18 -15.74 -3.61 -15.81
C ARG A 18 -15.41 -2.14 -15.61
N ASP A 19 -15.64 -1.32 -16.64
CA ASP A 19 -15.43 0.12 -16.58
C ASP A 19 -16.35 0.80 -15.56
N TRP A 20 -17.63 0.40 -15.55
CA TRP A 20 -18.58 0.83 -14.53
C TRP A 20 -18.13 0.42 -13.12
N PHE A 21 -17.67 -0.82 -12.93
CA PHE A 21 -17.23 -1.31 -11.63
C PHE A 21 -16.02 -0.54 -11.11
N ILE A 22 -15.01 -0.29 -11.94
CA ILE A 22 -13.77 0.39 -11.53
C ILE A 22 -14.01 1.90 -11.30
N SER A 23 -14.89 2.51 -12.09
CA SER A 23 -15.28 3.92 -11.92
C SER A 23 -16.26 4.14 -10.75
N SER A 24 -16.86 3.07 -10.23
CA SER A 24 -17.78 3.14 -9.10
C SER A 24 -17.10 3.64 -7.84
N ARG A 25 -17.82 4.48 -7.09
CA ARG A 25 -17.35 5.07 -5.84
C ARG A 25 -16.99 3.97 -4.83
N GLY A 26 -15.75 3.98 -4.36
CA GLY A 26 -15.22 2.98 -3.43
C GLY A 26 -14.30 1.96 -4.09
N ASN A 27 -14.24 1.90 -5.43
CA ASN A 27 -13.43 0.93 -6.16
C ASN A 27 -12.14 1.52 -6.75
N GLU A 28 -11.71 2.69 -6.27
CA GLU A 28 -10.53 3.39 -6.80
C GLU A 28 -9.21 2.59 -6.66
N TYR A 29 -9.18 1.57 -5.80
CA TYR A 29 -8.01 0.71 -5.60
C TYR A 29 -7.91 -0.42 -6.63
N PHE A 30 -8.99 -0.77 -7.31
CA PHE A 30 -8.94 -1.80 -8.33
C PHE A 30 -8.21 -1.30 -9.58
N CYS A 31 -7.55 -2.23 -10.26
CA CYS A 31 -7.15 -2.06 -11.64
C CYS A 31 -8.10 -2.86 -12.56
N GLU A 32 -8.09 -2.49 -13.83
CA GLU A 32 -8.82 -3.22 -14.86
C GLU A 32 -8.11 -4.55 -15.15
N ILE A 33 -8.86 -5.65 -15.05
CA ILE A 33 -8.39 -6.98 -15.45
C ILE A 33 -8.57 -7.14 -16.95
N ASP A 34 -7.54 -7.63 -17.63
CA ASP A 34 -7.58 -7.81 -19.08
C ASP A 34 -8.59 -8.93 -19.44
N GLU A 35 -9.29 -8.75 -20.55
CA GLU A 35 -10.35 -9.67 -20.98
C GLU A 35 -9.84 -11.08 -21.31
N ASP A 36 -8.65 -11.17 -21.88
CA ASP A 36 -7.99 -12.45 -22.15
C ASP A 36 -7.65 -13.21 -20.86
N TYR A 37 -7.36 -12.49 -19.77
CA TYR A 37 -7.15 -13.11 -18.46
C TYR A 37 -8.46 -13.67 -17.87
N LEU A 38 -9.58 -12.97 -18.06
CA LEU A 38 -10.91 -13.39 -17.62
C LEU A 38 -11.49 -14.55 -18.44
N THR A 39 -11.16 -14.64 -19.72
CA THR A 39 -11.65 -15.71 -20.61
C THR A 39 -10.82 -17.00 -20.50
N ASP A 40 -9.59 -16.93 -20.01
CA ASP A 40 -8.77 -18.11 -19.73
C ASP A 40 -9.21 -18.84 -18.45
N ARG A 41 -9.84 -20.00 -18.65
CA ARG A 41 -10.34 -20.88 -17.58
C ARG A 41 -9.26 -21.32 -16.59
N PHE A 42 -8.00 -21.42 -17.01
CA PHE A 42 -6.91 -21.83 -16.11
C PHE A 42 -6.73 -20.83 -14.97
N ASN A 43 -6.81 -19.53 -15.26
CA ASN A 43 -6.66 -18.46 -14.27
C ASN A 43 -7.81 -18.45 -13.24
N LEU A 44 -8.98 -18.97 -13.62
CA LEU A 44 -10.18 -19.01 -12.79
C LEU A 44 -10.36 -20.31 -12.00
N THR A 45 -9.40 -21.24 -12.10
CA THR A 45 -9.50 -22.56 -11.46
C THR A 45 -9.82 -22.46 -9.95
N GLY A 46 -10.83 -23.20 -9.51
CA GLY A 46 -11.27 -23.27 -8.10
C GLY A 46 -12.19 -22.12 -7.65
N LEU A 47 -12.40 -21.06 -8.44
CA LEU A 47 -13.31 -19.98 -8.05
C LEU A 47 -14.79 -20.39 -8.13
N ASN A 48 -15.10 -21.41 -8.94
CA ASN A 48 -16.44 -21.95 -9.09
C ASN A 48 -17.01 -22.57 -7.81
N THR A 49 -16.17 -22.96 -6.84
CA THR A 49 -16.62 -23.47 -5.54
C THR A 49 -16.79 -22.36 -4.50
N GLU A 50 -16.12 -21.22 -4.68
CA GLU A 50 -16.16 -20.08 -3.76
C GLU A 50 -17.30 -19.11 -4.09
N VAL A 51 -17.66 -18.99 -5.38
CA VAL A 51 -18.62 -18.01 -5.89
C VAL A 51 -19.97 -18.65 -6.19
N GLN A 52 -21.03 -18.11 -5.59
CA GLN A 52 -22.41 -18.48 -5.92
C GLN A 52 -22.78 -17.97 -7.32
N TYR A 53 -23.62 -18.70 -8.06
CA TYR A 53 -24.02 -18.32 -9.42
C TYR A 53 -22.83 -18.05 -10.35
N TYR A 54 -21.71 -18.78 -10.17
CA TYR A 54 -20.43 -18.51 -10.83
C TYR A 54 -20.54 -18.25 -12.34
N GLN A 55 -21.30 -19.07 -13.07
CA GLN A 55 -21.45 -18.90 -14.52
C GLN A 55 -22.14 -17.56 -14.85
N TYR A 56 -23.26 -17.26 -14.21
CA TYR A 56 -23.97 -15.98 -14.41
C TYR A 56 -23.14 -14.78 -13.97
N ALA A 57 -22.38 -14.91 -12.89
CA ALA A 57 -21.47 -13.87 -12.42
C ALA A 57 -20.33 -13.63 -13.44
N LEU A 58 -19.77 -14.69 -14.03
CA LEU A 58 -18.76 -14.58 -15.08
C LEU A 58 -19.33 -13.94 -16.33
N ASP A 59 -20.49 -14.41 -16.81
CA ASP A 59 -21.17 -13.88 -17.99
C ASP A 59 -21.46 -12.38 -17.82
N LEU A 60 -21.81 -11.94 -16.60
CA LEU A 60 -22.04 -10.52 -16.29
C LEU A 60 -20.75 -9.69 -16.34
N VAL A 61 -19.65 -10.21 -15.77
CA VAL A 61 -18.34 -9.52 -15.79
C VAL A 61 -17.75 -9.43 -17.20
N THR A 62 -18.12 -10.36 -18.09
CA THR A 62 -17.70 -10.38 -19.49
C THR A 62 -18.71 -9.74 -20.45
N ASP A 63 -19.77 -9.10 -19.94
CA ASP A 63 -20.84 -8.47 -20.75
C ASP A 63 -21.57 -9.44 -21.73
N VAL A 64 -21.64 -10.74 -21.41
CA VAL A 64 -22.37 -11.78 -22.17
C VAL A 64 -23.68 -12.20 -21.47
N PHE A 65 -24.06 -11.49 -20.40
CA PHE A 65 -25.24 -11.81 -19.60
C PHE A 65 -26.53 -11.37 -20.27
N ASP A 66 -27.35 -12.34 -20.69
CA ASP A 66 -28.63 -12.13 -21.42
C ASP A 66 -29.85 -12.74 -20.69
N LEU A 67 -29.73 -13.06 -19.39
CA LEU A 67 -30.82 -13.69 -18.64
C LEU A 67 -31.81 -12.64 -18.13
N GLU A 68 -33.06 -12.73 -18.57
CA GLU A 68 -34.18 -12.06 -17.91
C GLU A 68 -34.48 -12.76 -16.58
N CYS A 69 -34.19 -12.08 -15.47
CA CYS A 69 -34.44 -12.55 -14.12
C CYS A 69 -35.17 -11.45 -13.31
N ASP A 70 -35.78 -11.84 -12.20
CA ASP A 70 -36.36 -10.86 -11.28
C ASP A 70 -35.27 -10.01 -10.59
N ASP A 71 -35.70 -8.90 -9.98
CA ASP A 71 -34.78 -7.93 -9.38
C ASP A 71 -33.96 -8.54 -8.23
N GLU A 72 -34.54 -9.47 -7.46
CA GLU A 72 -33.87 -10.14 -6.35
C GLU A 72 -32.74 -11.07 -6.83
N MET A 73 -33.00 -11.88 -7.86
CA MET A 73 -31.99 -12.74 -8.46
C MET A 73 -30.89 -11.92 -9.14
N ARG A 74 -31.26 -10.82 -9.81
CA ARG A 74 -30.29 -9.92 -10.44
C ARG A 74 -29.33 -9.31 -9.41
N GLU A 75 -29.84 -8.84 -8.27
CA GLU A 75 -29.01 -8.31 -7.20
C GLU A 75 -28.04 -9.37 -6.63
N ALA A 76 -28.51 -10.62 -6.48
CA ALA A 76 -27.68 -11.72 -6.03
C ALA A 76 -26.56 -12.07 -7.02
N ILE A 77 -26.84 -12.03 -8.33
CA ILE A 77 -25.84 -12.23 -9.40
C ILE A 77 -24.83 -11.08 -9.39
N GLU A 78 -25.28 -9.83 -9.29
CA GLU A 78 -24.37 -8.67 -9.20
C GLU A 78 -23.45 -8.75 -7.99
N LYS A 79 -23.96 -9.15 -6.82
CA LYS A 79 -23.13 -9.36 -5.64
C LYS A 79 -22.07 -10.44 -5.87
N SER A 80 -22.45 -11.51 -6.54
CA SER A 80 -21.55 -12.61 -6.90
C SER A 80 -20.52 -12.20 -7.94
N ALA A 81 -20.89 -11.36 -8.91
CA ALA A 81 -19.99 -10.78 -9.92
C ALA A 81 -18.95 -9.85 -9.28
N ARG A 82 -19.35 -8.96 -8.37
CA ARG A 82 -18.40 -8.12 -7.61
C ARG A 82 -17.43 -8.97 -6.79
N HIS A 83 -17.92 -10.06 -6.18
CA HIS A 83 -17.10 -10.99 -5.42
C HIS A 83 -16.11 -11.74 -6.31
N LEU A 84 -16.58 -12.30 -7.43
CA LEU A 84 -15.76 -12.98 -8.43
C LEU A 84 -14.66 -12.07 -8.95
N TYR A 85 -15.01 -10.86 -9.40
CA TYR A 85 -14.05 -9.89 -9.91
C TYR A 85 -12.96 -9.56 -8.88
N GLY A 86 -13.34 -9.41 -7.60
CA GLY A 86 -12.39 -9.22 -6.52
C GLY A 86 -11.41 -10.38 -6.33
N LEU A 87 -11.89 -11.63 -6.38
CA LEU A 87 -11.03 -12.82 -6.27
C LEU A 87 -10.09 -12.97 -7.46
N VAL A 88 -10.58 -12.69 -8.67
CA VAL A 88 -9.75 -12.69 -9.88
C VAL A 88 -8.72 -11.57 -9.81
N HIS A 89 -9.10 -10.38 -9.31
CA HIS A 89 -8.21 -9.25 -9.15
C HIS A 89 -7.00 -9.59 -8.27
N ALA A 90 -7.20 -10.29 -7.14
CA ALA A 90 -6.10 -10.74 -6.28
C ALA A 90 -5.08 -11.63 -7.00
N ARG A 91 -5.55 -12.49 -7.91
CA ARG A 91 -4.69 -13.33 -8.76
C ARG A 91 -4.03 -12.52 -9.88
N TYR A 92 -4.76 -11.57 -10.46
CA TYR A 92 -4.31 -10.77 -11.59
C TYR A 92 -3.17 -9.81 -11.21
N ILE A 93 -3.28 -9.13 -10.07
CA ILE A 93 -2.30 -8.10 -9.68
C ILE A 93 -0.91 -8.63 -9.32
N VAL A 94 -0.74 -9.94 -9.19
CA VAL A 94 0.58 -10.58 -9.03
C VAL A 94 1.22 -11.02 -10.35
N THR A 95 0.48 -10.93 -11.47
CA THR A 95 1.02 -11.16 -12.82
C THR A 95 1.78 -9.93 -13.33
N THR A 96 2.66 -10.10 -14.32
CA THR A 96 3.41 -8.96 -14.91
C THR A 96 2.51 -7.85 -15.44
N ARG A 97 1.37 -8.19 -16.07
CA ARG A 97 0.40 -7.22 -16.61
C ARG A 97 -0.31 -6.47 -15.49
N GLY A 98 -0.83 -7.19 -14.49
CA GLY A 98 -1.48 -6.58 -13.32
C GLY A 98 -0.54 -5.73 -12.48
N LEU A 99 0.71 -6.17 -12.27
CA LEU A 99 1.73 -5.40 -11.56
C LEU A 99 2.01 -4.05 -12.25
N THR A 100 2.05 -4.04 -13.59
CA THR A 100 2.27 -2.81 -14.37
C THR A 100 1.11 -1.81 -14.17
N LYS A 101 -0.14 -2.29 -14.28
CA LYS A 101 -1.33 -1.43 -14.04
C LYS A 101 -1.36 -0.88 -12.62
N MET A 102 -1.07 -1.72 -11.62
CA MET A 102 -1.02 -1.28 -10.22
C MET A 102 0.14 -0.32 -9.93
N LEU A 103 1.29 -0.51 -10.60
CA LEU A 103 2.44 0.39 -10.51
C LEU A 103 2.09 1.80 -11.00
N ASP A 104 1.34 1.92 -12.09
CA ASP A 104 0.95 3.24 -12.60
C ASP A 104 0.04 3.99 -11.62
N LYS A 105 -0.89 3.28 -10.96
CA LYS A 105 -1.71 3.82 -9.87
C LYS A 105 -0.87 4.19 -8.65
N TYR A 106 0.15 3.39 -8.31
CA TYR A 106 1.08 3.66 -7.21
C TYR A 106 1.89 4.94 -7.44
N LYS A 107 2.45 5.13 -8.64
CA LYS A 107 3.19 6.34 -9.02
C LYS A 107 2.33 7.60 -8.93
N LYS A 108 1.04 7.49 -9.24
CA LYS A 108 0.04 8.57 -9.11
C LYS A 108 -0.47 8.76 -7.67
N ALA A 109 -0.05 7.92 -6.73
CA ALA A 109 -0.51 7.90 -5.35
C ALA A 109 -2.04 7.75 -5.19
N GLU A 110 -2.70 7.03 -6.10
CA GLU A 110 -4.16 6.84 -6.10
C GLU A 110 -4.66 6.03 -4.89
N PHE A 111 -3.81 5.15 -4.35
CA PHE A 111 -4.11 4.37 -3.15
C PHE A 111 -4.12 5.22 -1.88
N GLY A 112 -3.55 6.42 -1.94
CA GLY A 112 -3.35 7.31 -0.81
C GLY A 112 -1.89 7.41 -0.39
N LYS A 113 -1.68 8.14 0.70
CA LYS A 113 -0.37 8.56 1.21
C LYS A 113 -0.24 8.21 2.68
N CYS A 114 0.97 7.87 3.10
CA CYS A 114 1.26 7.44 4.47
C CYS A 114 0.84 8.52 5.48
N PRO A 115 0.07 8.17 6.53
CA PRO A 115 -0.36 9.13 7.54
C PRO A 115 0.77 9.54 8.49
N ARG A 116 1.89 8.79 8.53
CA ARG A 116 3.04 9.14 9.36
C ARG A 116 3.75 10.36 8.79
N VAL A 117 3.86 11.41 9.60
CA VAL A 117 4.48 12.70 9.21
C VAL A 117 5.90 12.50 8.66
N MET A 118 6.73 11.70 9.34
CA MET A 118 8.12 11.42 8.92
C MET A 118 8.24 10.61 7.62
N CYS A 119 7.13 10.09 7.08
CA CYS A 119 7.12 9.45 5.76
C CYS A 119 6.93 10.45 4.61
N HIS A 120 6.75 11.75 4.91
CA HIS A 120 6.63 12.83 3.92
C HIS A 120 5.64 12.50 2.80
N SER A 121 4.44 12.03 3.16
CA SER A 121 3.38 11.71 2.19
C SER A 121 3.76 10.62 1.16
N HIS A 122 4.61 9.66 1.54
CA HIS A 122 4.98 8.53 0.69
C HIS A 122 3.73 7.73 0.21
N PRO A 123 3.64 7.37 -1.08
CA PRO A 123 2.52 6.60 -1.63
C PRO A 123 2.38 5.23 -0.96
N LEU A 124 1.14 4.76 -0.86
CA LEU A 124 0.81 3.49 -0.24
C LEU A 124 0.41 2.44 -1.28
N LEU A 125 0.40 1.17 -0.89
CA LEU A 125 -0.13 0.07 -1.69
C LEU A 125 -1.26 -0.65 -0.95
N PRO A 126 -2.33 -1.07 -1.63
CA PRO A 126 -3.37 -1.87 -1.01
C PRO A 126 -2.86 -3.29 -0.71
N MET A 127 -3.34 -3.88 0.38
CA MET A 127 -3.08 -5.26 0.75
C MET A 127 -4.20 -5.84 1.61
N GLY A 128 -4.33 -7.17 1.61
CA GLY A 128 -5.16 -7.92 2.55
C GLY A 128 -4.36 -8.40 3.75
N LEU A 129 -5.01 -8.46 4.93
CA LEU A 129 -4.46 -9.15 6.10
C LEU A 129 -4.73 -10.67 6.10
N SER A 130 -5.56 -11.13 5.16
CA SER A 130 -6.00 -12.51 4.98
C SER A 130 -6.34 -12.68 3.51
N ASP A 131 -6.00 -13.83 2.94
CA ASP A 131 -6.42 -14.24 1.59
C ASP A 131 -7.81 -14.89 1.60
N VAL A 132 -8.33 -15.25 2.79
CA VAL A 132 -9.69 -15.75 2.97
C VAL A 132 -10.69 -14.58 2.91
N PRO A 133 -11.73 -14.64 2.05
CA PRO A 133 -12.71 -13.58 1.91
C PRO A 133 -13.57 -13.35 3.16
N ASN A 134 -14.17 -12.16 3.25
CA ASN A 134 -15.05 -11.67 4.30
C ASN A 134 -14.43 -11.64 5.72
N MET A 135 -13.10 -11.78 5.83
CA MET A 135 -12.41 -11.81 7.12
C MET A 135 -12.05 -10.41 7.60
N LYS A 136 -11.34 -9.63 6.77
CA LYS A 136 -10.85 -8.29 7.12
C LYS A 136 -10.86 -7.39 5.88
N PRO A 137 -11.19 -6.11 6.04
CA PRO A 137 -11.15 -5.17 4.93
C PRO A 137 -9.72 -4.85 4.52
N VAL A 138 -9.59 -4.26 3.34
CA VAL A 138 -8.31 -3.83 2.76
C VAL A 138 -7.56 -2.88 3.71
N LYS A 139 -6.24 -3.02 3.72
CA LYS A 139 -5.29 -2.16 4.41
C LYS A 139 -4.30 -1.58 3.42
N LEU A 140 -3.53 -0.59 3.88
CA LEU A 140 -2.55 0.11 3.07
C LEU A 140 -1.15 -0.09 3.66
N TYR A 141 -0.24 -0.65 2.87
CA TYR A 141 1.16 -0.84 3.21
C TYR A 141 1.99 0.37 2.78
N CYS A 142 2.90 0.82 3.64
CA CYS A 142 3.88 1.87 3.32
C CYS A 142 5.28 1.27 3.19
N ALA A 143 5.90 1.37 2.02
CA ALA A 143 7.27 0.89 1.82
C ALA A 143 8.34 1.71 2.55
N ARG A 144 8.02 2.94 2.99
CA ARG A 144 8.98 3.81 3.68
C ARG A 144 9.12 3.52 5.17
N CYS A 145 8.00 3.28 5.86
CA CYS A 145 8.01 2.90 7.29
C CYS A 145 7.73 1.43 7.55
N GLU A 146 7.43 0.65 6.51
CA GLU A 146 7.18 -0.80 6.57
C GLU A 146 6.04 -1.18 7.52
N ASP A 147 5.02 -0.34 7.55
CA ASP A 147 3.89 -0.48 8.46
C ASP A 147 2.56 -0.39 7.70
N ILE A 148 1.50 -0.90 8.33
CA ILE A 148 0.18 -1.11 7.76
C ILE A 148 -0.81 -0.10 8.35
N TYR A 149 -1.59 0.53 7.48
CA TYR A 149 -2.54 1.58 7.82
C TYR A 149 -3.96 1.24 7.37
N ASN A 150 -4.93 1.83 8.06
CA ASN A 150 -6.31 1.81 7.60
C ASN A 150 -6.51 2.86 6.49
N PRO A 151 -7.33 2.57 5.47
CA PRO A 151 -7.77 3.59 4.52
C PRO A 151 -8.42 4.78 5.24
N LYS A 152 -8.10 6.00 4.81
CA LYS A 152 -8.61 7.23 5.45
C LYS A 152 -10.12 7.41 5.22
N SER A 153 -10.62 7.01 4.05
CA SER A 153 -12.03 7.15 3.71
C SER A 153 -12.80 5.89 4.09
N SER A 154 -13.96 6.06 4.74
CA SER A 154 -14.84 4.95 5.12
C SER A 154 -15.35 4.17 3.91
N ARG A 155 -15.42 4.78 2.73
CA ARG A 155 -15.85 4.09 1.49
C ARG A 155 -14.91 2.95 1.10
N HIS A 156 -13.62 3.07 1.40
CA HIS A 156 -12.63 2.03 1.13
C HIS A 156 -12.58 0.97 2.23
N ALA A 157 -13.15 1.25 3.40
CA ALA A 157 -13.20 0.30 4.52
C ALA A 157 -14.19 -0.85 4.29
N ALA A 158 -15.07 -0.75 3.29
CA ALA A 158 -15.99 -1.81 2.90
C ALA A 158 -15.39 -2.81 1.89
N ILE A 159 -14.24 -2.48 1.28
CA ILE A 159 -13.58 -3.38 0.33
C ILE A 159 -12.91 -4.52 1.09
N ASP A 160 -13.14 -5.75 0.64
CA ASP A 160 -12.48 -6.92 1.19
C ASP A 160 -10.97 -6.90 0.88
N GLY A 161 -10.15 -7.16 1.91
CA GLY A 161 -8.71 -7.24 1.75
C GLY A 161 -8.28 -8.44 0.92
N ALA A 162 -9.07 -9.52 0.90
CA ALA A 162 -8.77 -10.72 0.12
C ALA A 162 -8.64 -10.43 -1.38
N TYR A 163 -9.29 -9.37 -1.89
CA TYR A 163 -9.23 -8.96 -3.30
C TYR A 163 -7.89 -8.33 -3.73
N PHE A 164 -7.00 -8.06 -2.78
CA PHE A 164 -5.63 -7.62 -3.03
C PHE A 164 -4.59 -8.66 -2.59
N GLY A 165 -5.00 -9.59 -1.74
CA GLY A 165 -4.15 -10.62 -1.17
C GLY A 165 -3.08 -10.09 -0.20
N THR A 166 -2.46 -11.01 0.51
CA THR A 166 -1.41 -10.75 1.50
C THR A 166 -0.04 -10.46 0.88
N SER A 167 0.18 -10.92 -0.36
CA SER A 167 1.52 -10.98 -0.96
C SER A 167 1.81 -9.92 -2.02
N PHE A 168 0.78 -9.26 -2.57
CA PHE A 168 0.91 -8.34 -3.71
C PHE A 168 1.98 -7.26 -3.51
N HIS A 169 1.96 -6.55 -2.38
CA HIS A 169 2.92 -5.48 -2.11
C HIS A 169 4.38 -5.97 -2.09
N ASN A 170 4.63 -7.17 -1.55
CA ASN A 170 5.97 -7.76 -1.52
C ASN A 170 6.43 -8.18 -2.92
N ILE A 171 5.54 -8.81 -3.70
CA ILE A 171 5.83 -9.22 -5.08
C ILE A 171 6.16 -8.00 -5.95
N LEU A 172 5.42 -6.90 -5.79
CA LEU A 172 5.69 -5.66 -6.52
C LEU A 172 7.12 -5.15 -6.26
N PHE A 173 7.57 -5.10 -5.01
CA PHE A 173 8.93 -4.65 -4.69
C PHE A 173 10.02 -5.66 -5.05
N GLN A 174 9.70 -6.95 -5.12
CA GLN A 174 10.64 -7.95 -5.64
C GLN A 174 10.86 -7.78 -7.15
N VAL A 175 9.82 -7.45 -7.91
CA VAL A 175 9.91 -7.20 -9.36
C VAL A 175 10.49 -5.82 -9.66
N TYR A 176 10.18 -4.82 -8.83
CA TYR A 176 10.62 -3.43 -8.98
C TYR A 176 11.42 -2.94 -7.76
N PRO A 177 12.63 -3.49 -7.50
CA PRO A 177 13.42 -3.16 -6.31
C PRO A 177 13.85 -1.68 -6.27
N ALA A 178 13.99 -1.04 -7.43
CA ALA A 178 14.33 0.39 -7.53
C ALA A 178 13.26 1.33 -6.94
N LEU A 179 12.05 0.84 -6.67
CA LEU A 179 10.97 1.61 -6.04
C LEU A 179 11.01 1.58 -4.52
N ILE A 180 11.85 0.72 -3.92
CA ILE A 180 11.98 0.64 -2.47
C ILE A 180 12.62 1.95 -2.00
N PRO A 181 11.91 2.78 -1.22
CA PRO A 181 12.47 4.04 -0.75
C PRO A 181 13.59 3.79 0.25
N THR A 182 14.56 4.70 0.30
CA THR A 182 15.54 4.75 1.38
C THR A 182 14.80 4.84 2.72
N LYS A 183 15.13 3.93 3.63
CA LYS A 183 14.48 3.87 4.93
C LYS A 183 14.95 5.05 5.78
N SER A 184 14.00 5.75 6.39
CA SER A 184 14.30 6.85 7.31
C SER A 184 14.22 6.37 8.75
N VAL A 185 15.25 6.73 9.52
CA VAL A 185 15.29 6.48 10.96
C VAL A 185 14.64 7.58 11.78
N GLU A 186 14.27 8.69 11.14
CA GLU A 186 13.73 9.86 11.79
C GLU A 186 12.40 9.54 12.49
N ARG A 187 12.30 10.00 13.73
CA ARG A 187 11.13 9.83 14.60
C ARG A 187 10.83 11.14 15.29
N TYR A 188 9.56 11.34 15.60
CA TYR A 188 9.14 12.47 16.41
C TYR A 188 9.82 12.40 17.79
N VAL A 189 10.51 13.47 18.17
CA VAL A 189 11.14 13.62 19.49
C VAL A 189 10.28 14.58 20.32
N PRO A 190 9.59 14.11 21.37
CA PRO A 190 8.76 14.98 22.20
C PRO A 190 9.63 15.96 22.98
N ARG A 191 9.29 17.26 22.89
CA ARG A 191 9.99 18.35 23.56
C ARG A 191 9.02 19.24 24.34
N VAL A 192 9.46 19.72 25.51
CA VAL A 192 8.75 20.70 26.35
C VAL A 192 9.66 21.90 26.48
N TYR A 193 9.24 23.07 25.98
CA TYR A 193 10.06 24.29 25.89
C TYR A 193 11.46 24.07 25.27
N GLY A 194 11.55 23.19 24.26
CA GLY A 194 12.81 22.84 23.59
C GLY A 194 13.57 21.67 24.22
N PHE A 195 13.30 21.33 25.49
CA PHE A 195 13.95 20.22 26.19
C PHE A 195 13.31 18.87 25.87
N LYS A 196 14.12 17.85 25.61
CA LYS A 196 13.64 16.47 25.40
C LYS A 196 13.04 15.94 26.71
N VAL A 197 11.88 15.29 26.65
CA VAL A 197 11.23 14.69 27.84
C VAL A 197 12.06 13.53 28.38
N HIS A 198 12.40 13.53 29.68
CA HIS A 198 13.37 12.58 30.28
C HIS A 198 13.05 11.10 30.02
N ALA A 199 11.82 10.66 30.28
CA ALA A 199 11.42 9.26 30.09
C ALA A 199 11.43 8.85 28.60
N SER A 200 10.87 9.67 27.72
CA SER A 200 10.88 9.43 26.28
C SER A 200 12.30 9.47 25.71
N ALA A 201 13.14 10.38 26.19
CA ALA A 201 14.53 10.49 25.80
C ALA A 201 15.34 9.25 26.22
N ALA A 202 15.10 8.71 27.43
CA ALA A 202 15.71 7.47 27.88
C ALA A 202 15.32 6.28 26.97
N LEU A 203 14.04 6.14 26.64
CA LEU A 203 13.55 5.10 25.73
C LEU A 203 14.15 5.25 24.33
N ILE A 204 14.19 6.47 23.78
CA ILE A 204 14.75 6.76 22.44
C ILE A 204 16.24 6.41 22.40
N ARG A 205 17.01 6.80 23.42
CA ARG A 205 18.44 6.44 23.50
C ARG A 205 18.63 4.92 23.53
N TRP A 206 17.85 4.19 24.31
CA TRP A 206 17.90 2.73 24.37
C TRP A 206 17.53 2.08 23.02
N GLN A 207 16.45 2.54 22.37
CA GLN A 207 16.03 2.05 21.06
C GLN A 207 17.07 2.32 19.97
N SER A 208 17.74 3.48 20.03
CA SER A 208 18.80 3.85 19.09
C SER A 208 20.02 2.95 19.30
N ALA A 209 20.46 2.75 20.54
CA ALA A 209 21.56 1.84 20.85
C ALA A 209 21.30 0.40 20.35
N LYS A 210 20.08 -0.13 20.53
CA LYS A 210 19.70 -1.45 20.00
C LYS A 210 19.65 -1.52 18.49
N ARG A 211 19.25 -0.43 17.83
CA ARG A 211 19.29 -0.32 16.37
C ARG A 211 20.72 -0.34 15.86
N ASP A 212 21.63 0.39 16.50
CA ASP A 212 23.03 0.47 16.07
C ASP A 212 23.75 -0.86 16.25
N GLU A 213 23.45 -1.58 17.34
CA GLU A 213 23.89 -2.97 17.55
C GLU A 213 23.45 -3.88 16.39
N MET A 214 22.17 -3.80 16.01
CA MET A 214 21.62 -4.57 14.88
C MET A 214 22.24 -4.19 13.54
N ARG A 215 22.44 -2.89 13.28
CA ARG A 215 23.10 -2.40 12.06
C ARG A 215 24.53 -2.93 11.93
N ARG A 216 25.31 -2.88 13.01
CA ARG A 216 26.66 -3.49 13.04
C ARG A 216 26.62 -4.98 12.73
N ARG A 217 25.63 -5.71 13.27
CA ARG A 217 25.44 -7.14 12.99
C ARG A 217 25.12 -7.40 11.52
N LEU A 218 24.22 -6.62 10.91
CA LEU A 218 23.85 -6.75 9.49
C LEU A 218 25.03 -6.41 8.56
N ARG A 219 25.78 -5.34 8.86
CA ARG A 219 27.02 -5.00 8.12
C ARG A 219 28.04 -6.14 8.14
N LYS A 220 28.22 -6.81 9.29
CA LYS A 220 29.11 -7.97 9.41
C LYS A 220 28.67 -9.17 8.56
N LEU A 221 27.38 -9.26 8.22
CA LEU A 221 26.81 -10.29 7.36
C LEU A 221 26.72 -9.84 5.89
N GLU A 222 27.27 -8.67 5.55
CA GLU A 222 27.23 -8.10 4.19
C GLU A 222 25.79 -7.91 3.66
N ILE A 223 24.83 -7.69 4.56
CA ILE A 223 23.44 -7.41 4.21
C ILE A 223 23.25 -5.89 4.09
N ASP A 224 22.97 -5.41 2.89
CA ASP A 224 22.55 -4.02 2.68
C ASP A 224 21.18 -3.78 3.32
N THR A 225 21.10 -2.71 4.10
CA THR A 225 19.93 -2.39 4.91
C THR A 225 19.08 -1.28 4.29
N GLY A 226 19.59 -0.55 3.28
CA GLY A 226 18.87 0.51 2.59
C GLY A 226 18.44 1.70 3.47
N PHE A 227 18.95 1.81 4.70
CA PHE A 227 18.76 2.99 5.53
C PHE A 227 19.72 4.08 5.07
N ARG A 228 19.27 5.34 5.10
CA ARG A 228 20.20 6.47 4.97
C ARG A 228 21.14 6.46 6.18
N ASP A 229 22.45 6.44 5.93
CA ASP A 229 23.45 6.62 6.98
C ASP A 229 23.51 8.12 7.30
N GLU A 230 22.96 8.51 8.45
CA GLU A 230 23.02 9.90 8.96
C GLU A 230 24.39 10.22 9.59
N MET A 231 25.31 9.24 9.67
CA MET A 231 26.64 9.44 10.27
C MET A 231 27.60 10.27 9.40
N GLU A 232 27.27 10.54 8.13
CA GLU A 232 28.05 11.49 7.32
C GLU A 232 27.69 12.95 7.62
N ASP A 233 26.52 13.22 8.23
CA ASP A 233 26.02 14.58 8.46
C ASP A 233 26.32 15.11 9.89
N GLU A 234 26.79 14.28 10.83
CA GLU A 234 27.02 14.66 12.24
C GLU A 234 28.49 15.03 12.58
N GLU A 235 29.45 14.89 11.66
CA GLU A 235 30.86 15.24 11.95
C GLU A 235 31.15 16.76 11.95
N GLU A 236 30.20 17.62 11.55
CA GLU A 236 30.42 19.09 11.44
C GLU A 236 29.93 19.94 12.64
N ASP A 237 29.11 19.43 13.56
CA ASP A 237 28.45 20.26 14.59
C ASP A 237 29.02 20.16 16.03
N ASP A 238 30.10 19.39 16.24
CA ASP A 238 30.75 19.21 17.56
C ASP A 238 31.96 20.16 17.79
N GLU A 239 31.98 21.34 17.17
CA GLU A 239 32.93 22.41 17.55
C GLU A 239 32.54 23.06 18.90
N GLU A 240 33.11 22.49 19.97
CA GLU A 240 33.67 23.17 21.15
C GLU A 240 32.93 24.44 21.67
N LEU A 241 31.96 24.25 22.55
CA LEU A 241 31.59 25.30 23.52
C LEU A 241 32.48 25.15 24.78
N GLU A 242 33.68 25.72 24.73
CA GLU A 242 34.50 25.96 25.91
C GLU A 242 33.77 26.91 26.86
N PHE A 243 33.35 26.40 28.03
CA PHE A 243 32.81 27.21 29.10
C PHE A 243 33.99 27.79 29.92
N GLU A 244 34.42 29.01 29.60
CA GLU A 244 35.35 29.75 30.45
C GLU A 244 34.73 29.98 31.84
N GLY A 245 35.34 29.34 32.84
CA GLY A 245 34.97 29.51 34.24
C GLY A 245 35.28 30.92 34.73
N ILE A 246 34.26 31.64 35.19
CA ILE A 246 34.43 32.84 36.01
C ILE A 246 34.50 32.41 37.47
N ASP A 247 35.70 32.54 38.02
CA ASP A 247 36.06 32.30 39.40
C ASP A 247 35.48 33.38 40.35
N GLY A 248 35.17 32.97 41.59
CA GLY A 248 35.19 33.84 42.75
C GLY A 248 33.89 34.55 43.18
N ARG A 249 33.08 33.88 44.01
CA ARG A 249 32.91 34.20 45.45
C ARG A 249 31.78 33.39 46.09
N MET A 250 32.17 32.49 46.99
CA MET A 250 31.33 31.95 48.05
C MET A 250 30.82 33.10 48.94
N ALA A 251 29.50 33.24 49.06
CA ALA A 251 28.89 33.87 50.22
C ALA A 251 28.09 32.79 50.95
N VAL A 252 28.70 32.28 52.01
CA VAL A 252 28.04 31.54 53.09
C VAL A 252 27.00 32.47 53.71
N VAL A 253 25.75 32.02 53.78
CA VAL A 253 24.76 32.59 54.70
C VAL A 253 24.20 31.43 55.50
N GLU A 254 24.77 31.23 56.69
CA GLU A 254 24.16 30.49 57.78
C GLU A 254 23.10 31.37 58.48
N GLY A 255 21.92 30.79 58.71
CA GLY A 255 21.11 30.98 59.93
C GLY A 255 20.34 32.29 60.14
N LEU A 256 19.01 32.22 60.01
CA LEU A 256 18.03 32.27 61.12
C LEU A 256 16.62 31.92 60.61
#